data_AF-A0A2D8TCL3-F1
#
_entry.id   AF-A0A2D8TCL3-F1
#
_cell.length_a   1.000
_cell.length_b   1.000
_cell.length_c   1.000
_cell.angle_alpha   90.00
_cell.angle_beta   90.00
_cell.angle_gamma   90.00
#
_symmetry.space_group_name_H-M   'P 1'
#
loop_
_entity.id
_entity.type
_entity.pdbx_description
1 polymer ?
#
loop_
_entity_poly.entity_id
_entity_poly.type
_entity_poly.pdbx_seq_one_letter_code
_entity_poly.pdbx_strand_id
1 'polypeptide(L)'
;MLNPVDPGPAVVACSTCRRLGQDPAGPRDGARLIAVLEQVQASDPAYAGIAVQAMPCLFACSEGCTVHLRAPGKIGYVLGRFEPDEDAARAILDYAVHHAASAEGRVPFSDWPQGVKGHFIVRVPPAGYIAQ
;
A
#
# COMPACT_ATOMS: atom_id res chain seq x y z
N MET A 1 -12.65 10.45 -14.26
CA MET A 1 -11.90 11.63 -13.79
C MET A 1 -10.58 11.12 -13.23
N LEU A 2 -9.44 11.62 -13.72
CA LEU A 2 -8.09 11.25 -13.27
C LEU A 2 -7.39 12.51 -12.77
N ASN A 3 -6.80 12.45 -11.58
CA ASN A 3 -6.01 13.54 -11.04
C ASN A 3 -4.53 13.21 -11.22
N PRO A 4 -3.71 14.12 -11.78
CA PRO A 4 -2.28 13.90 -11.85
C PRO A 4 -1.69 13.85 -10.44
N VAL A 5 -0.75 12.93 -10.24
CA VAL A 5 0.07 12.78 -9.03
C VAL A 5 1.52 12.60 -9.46
N ASP A 6 2.47 12.81 -8.55
CA ASP A 6 3.87 12.48 -8.80
C ASP A 6 3.97 10.98 -9.18
N PRO A 7 4.61 10.63 -10.31
CA PRO A 7 4.72 9.24 -10.76
C PRO A 7 5.67 8.40 -9.89
N GLY A 8 6.37 8.97 -8.90
CA GLY A 8 7.31 8.26 -8.02
C GLY A 8 6.74 7.10 -7.18
N PRO A 9 7.55 6.49 -6.31
CA PRO A 9 7.11 5.42 -5.42
C PRO A 9 5.93 5.85 -4.56
N ALA A 10 4.87 5.03 -4.54
CA ALA A 10 3.65 5.36 -3.83
C ALA A 10 2.95 4.13 -3.25
N VAL A 11 2.34 4.35 -2.08
CA VAL A 11 1.31 3.49 -1.47
C VAL A 11 -0.05 4.13 -1.78
N VAL A 12 -0.79 3.55 -2.72
CA VAL A 12 -2.15 3.96 -3.04
C VAL A 12 -3.14 3.19 -2.17
N ALA A 13 -3.73 3.83 -1.17
CA ALA A 13 -4.64 3.21 -0.23
C ALA A 13 -6.11 3.45 -0.59
N CYS A 14 -6.93 2.40 -0.47
CA CYS A 14 -8.37 2.49 -0.67
C CYS A 14 -9.03 3.27 0.48
N SER A 15 -9.62 4.43 0.22
CA SER A 15 -10.18 5.29 1.28
C SER A 15 -11.59 4.90 1.73
N THR A 16 -12.32 4.09 0.95
CA THR A 16 -13.73 3.75 1.26
C THR A 16 -13.95 2.29 1.69
N CYS A 17 -12.92 1.45 1.67
CA CYS A 17 -13.05 0.07 2.12
C CYS A 17 -13.43 0.01 3.61
N ARG A 18 -14.17 -1.05 3.95
CA ARG A 18 -14.55 -1.42 5.31
C ARG A 18 -14.22 -2.90 5.48
N ARG A 19 -13.56 -3.26 6.58
CA ARG A 19 -13.22 -4.66 6.82
C ARG A 19 -14.49 -5.45 7.16
N LEU A 20 -14.47 -6.75 6.85
CA LEU A 20 -15.59 -7.63 7.16
C LEU A 20 -15.86 -7.65 8.68
N GLY A 21 -17.13 -7.58 9.06
CA GLY A 21 -17.56 -7.58 10.47
C GLY A 21 -17.40 -6.25 11.21
N GLN A 22 -16.93 -5.17 10.56
CA GLN A 22 -16.85 -3.85 11.19
C GLN A 22 -18.18 -3.08 11.13
N ASP A 23 -18.39 -2.22 12.12
CA ASP A 23 -19.61 -1.40 12.24
C ASP A 23 -19.85 -0.54 10.98
N PRO A 24 -20.98 -0.71 10.28
CA PRO A 24 -21.34 0.10 9.11
C PRO A 24 -21.43 1.60 9.38
N ALA A 25 -21.76 2.01 10.61
CA ALA A 25 -21.91 3.41 11.01
C ALA A 25 -20.58 4.08 11.40
N GLY A 26 -19.55 3.30 11.73
CA GLY A 26 -18.23 3.81 12.08
C GLY A 26 -17.48 4.42 10.89
N PRO A 27 -16.34 5.10 11.13
CA PRO A 27 -15.46 5.59 10.07
C PRO A 27 -15.04 4.47 9.10
N ARG A 28 -14.71 4.82 7.85
CA ARG A 28 -14.19 3.85 6.88
C ARG A 28 -12.81 3.39 7.34
N ASP A 29 -12.60 2.08 7.44
CA ASP A 29 -11.30 1.53 7.85
C ASP A 29 -10.17 1.91 6.89
N GLY A 30 -10.49 2.03 5.60
CA GLY A 30 -9.54 2.55 4.61
C GLY A 30 -9.07 3.98 4.89
N ALA A 31 -9.99 4.87 5.26
CA ALA A 31 -9.65 6.24 5.66
C ALA A 31 -8.84 6.27 6.97
N ARG A 32 -9.14 5.36 7.91
CA ARG A 32 -8.34 5.20 9.13
C ARG A 32 -6.91 4.75 8.82
N LEU A 33 -6.74 3.76 7.93
CA LEU A 33 -5.41 3.31 7.51
C LEU A 33 -4.61 4.43 6.86
N ILE A 34 -5.23 5.25 5.99
CA ILE A 34 -4.56 6.42 5.38
C ILE A 34 -4.03 7.38 6.44
N ALA A 35 -4.85 7.74 7.42
CA ALA A 35 -4.43 8.66 8.47
C ALA A 35 -3.22 8.13 9.26
N VAL A 36 -3.19 6.82 9.54
CA VAL A 36 -2.06 6.20 10.24
C VAL A 36 -0.82 6.09 9.33
N LEU A 37 -0.99 5.79 8.04
CA LEU A 37 0.10 5.81 7.06
C LEU A 37 0.76 7.19 6.99
N GLU A 38 -0.03 8.26 6.92
CA GLU A 38 0.46 9.64 6.90
C GLU A 38 1.19 10.00 8.20
N GLN A 39 0.65 9.60 9.36
CA GLN A 39 1.30 9.80 10.65
C GLN A 39 2.66 9.09 10.74
N VAL A 40 2.72 7.81 10.35
CA VAL A 40 3.97 7.04 10.38
C VAL A 40 4.98 7.60 9.38
N GLN A 41 4.54 7.93 8.16
CA GLN A 41 5.37 8.56 7.14
C GLN A 41 6.02 9.85 7.66
N ALA A 42 5.25 10.71 8.35
CA ALA A 42 5.75 11.96 8.91
C ALA A 42 6.70 11.76 10.12
N SER A 43 6.63 10.60 10.78
CA SER A 43 7.41 10.32 11.99
C SER A 43 8.87 9.93 11.72
N ASP A 44 9.21 9.49 10.50
CA ASP A 44 10.53 8.97 10.15
C ASP A 44 10.97 9.43 8.74
N PRO A 45 12.10 10.15 8.61
CA PRO A 45 12.66 10.57 7.32
C PRO A 45 12.91 9.43 6.33
N ALA A 46 13.06 8.19 6.81
CA ALA A 46 13.23 7.02 5.94
C ALA A 46 12.06 6.85 4.94
N TYR A 47 10.87 7.35 5.28
CA TYR A 47 9.67 7.25 4.44
C TYR A 47 9.43 8.46 3.53
N ALA A 48 10.27 9.50 3.60
CA ALA A 48 10.05 10.75 2.86
C ALA A 48 9.97 10.58 1.33
N GLY A 49 10.59 9.52 0.79
CA GLY A 49 10.57 9.19 -0.63
C GLY A 49 9.36 8.38 -1.11
N ILE A 50 8.44 8.00 -0.21
CA ILE A 50 7.26 7.17 -0.53
C ILE A 50 6.01 8.03 -0.40
N ALA A 51 5.26 8.27 -1.48
CA ALA A 51 4.01 9.01 -1.39
C ALA A 51 2.87 8.14 -0.81
N VAL A 52 2.07 8.70 0.10
CA VAL A 52 0.79 8.11 0.52
C VAL A 52 -0.33 8.76 -0.29
N GLN A 53 -1.12 7.96 -1.01
CA GLN A 53 -2.13 8.46 -1.94
C GLN A 53 -3.48 7.81 -1.67
N ALA A 54 -4.53 8.61 -1.50
CA ALA A 54 -5.88 8.11 -1.30
C ALA A 54 -6.60 7.89 -2.64
N MET A 55 -7.18 6.70 -2.83
CA MET A 55 -8.09 6.40 -3.95
C MET A 55 -9.42 5.86 -3.41
N PRO A 56 -10.58 6.33 -3.89
CA PRO A 56 -11.86 5.89 -3.35
C PRO A 56 -12.07 4.38 -3.36
N CYS A 57 -11.73 3.66 -4.43
CA CYS A 57 -12.00 2.23 -4.54
C CYS A 57 -10.90 1.50 -5.32
N LEU A 58 -10.45 0.35 -4.80
CA LEU A 58 -9.55 -0.58 -5.48
C LEU A 58 -10.25 -1.91 -5.86
N PHE A 59 -11.58 -1.98 -5.79
CA PHE A 59 -12.40 -3.17 -6.09
C PHE A 59 -12.06 -4.45 -5.30
N ALA A 60 -11.42 -4.32 -4.15
CA ALA A 60 -10.98 -5.44 -3.32
C ALA A 60 -11.59 -5.40 -1.91
N CYS A 61 -12.91 -5.18 -1.82
CA CYS A 61 -13.59 -4.94 -0.53
C CYS A 61 -13.50 -6.13 0.44
N SER A 62 -13.54 -7.38 -0.06
CA SER A 62 -13.39 -8.58 0.78
C SER A 62 -12.00 -8.68 1.44
N GLU A 63 -11.02 -7.95 0.91
CA GLU A 63 -9.64 -7.94 1.35
C GLU A 63 -9.27 -6.64 2.09
N GLY A 64 -10.25 -5.85 2.55
CA GLY A 64 -9.98 -4.60 3.25
C GLY A 64 -9.15 -4.79 4.54
N CYS A 65 -8.29 -3.85 4.93
CA CYS A 65 -7.90 -2.63 4.20
C CYS A 65 -6.89 -2.93 3.09
N THR A 66 -7.03 -2.30 1.92
CA THR A 66 -6.18 -2.57 0.74
C THR A 66 -5.31 -1.40 0.31
N VAL A 67 -4.10 -1.74 -0.15
CA VAL A 67 -3.13 -0.81 -0.73
C VAL A 67 -2.56 -1.36 -2.03
N HIS A 68 -2.22 -0.46 -2.95
CA HIS A 68 -1.45 -0.76 -4.15
C HIS A 68 -0.10 -0.04 -4.08
N LEU A 69 0.99 -0.80 -3.97
CA LEU A 69 2.34 -0.29 -4.06
C LEU A 69 2.75 -0.21 -5.53
N ARG A 70 3.24 0.95 -5.97
CA ARG A 70 3.67 1.18 -7.34
C ARG A 70 4.87 2.11 -7.42
N ALA A 71 5.63 1.98 -8.49
CA ALA A 71 6.64 2.94 -8.93
C ALA A 71 6.84 2.77 -10.46
N PRO A 72 7.41 3.75 -11.18
CA PRO A 72 7.59 3.68 -12.62
C PRO A 72 8.45 2.48 -13.03
N GLY A 73 7.96 1.69 -13.98
CA GLY A 73 8.70 0.54 -14.52
C GLY A 73 8.90 -0.63 -13.56
N LYS A 74 8.30 -0.59 -12.35
CA LYS A 74 8.43 -1.66 -11.35
C LYS A 74 7.16 -2.50 -11.26
N ILE A 75 7.32 -3.77 -10.89
CA ILE A 75 6.21 -4.65 -10.51
C ILE A 75 5.49 -4.00 -9.34
N GLY A 76 4.20 -3.74 -9.50
CA GLY A 76 3.34 -3.28 -8.41
C GLY A 76 2.79 -4.45 -7.61
N TYR A 77 2.30 -4.16 -6.41
CA TYR A 77 1.68 -5.17 -5.55
C TYR A 77 0.40 -4.63 -4.94
N VAL A 78 -0.67 -5.41 -5.02
CA VAL A 78 -1.87 -5.17 -4.20
C VAL A 78 -1.78 -6.03 -2.97
N LEU A 79 -1.81 -5.38 -1.81
CA LEU A 79 -1.85 -6.03 -0.51
C LEU A 79 -3.18 -5.66 0.18
N GLY A 80 -3.63 -6.53 1.07
CA GLY A 80 -4.84 -6.31 1.83
C GLY A 80 -4.87 -7.03 3.16
N ARG A 81 -6.04 -7.06 3.79
CA ARG A 81 -6.30 -7.67 5.11
C ARG A 81 -5.54 -6.99 6.24
N PHE A 82 -5.23 -5.70 6.09
CA PHE A 82 -4.55 -4.94 7.13
C PHE A 82 -5.53 -4.41 8.18
N GLU A 83 -5.10 -4.43 9.44
CA GLU A 83 -5.66 -3.57 10.47
C GLU A 83 -5.24 -2.12 10.21
N PRO A 84 -6.11 -1.12 10.46
CA PRO A 84 -5.75 0.29 10.33
C PRO A 84 -5.01 0.78 11.59
N ASP A 85 -3.84 0.21 11.85
CA ASP A 85 -2.99 0.51 13.02
C ASP A 85 -1.54 0.87 12.61
N GLU A 86 -0.74 1.27 13.60
CA GLU A 86 0.63 1.76 13.38
C GLU A 86 1.56 0.65 12.87
N ASP A 87 1.43 -0.58 13.40
CA ASP A 87 2.27 -1.71 13.02
C ASP A 87 2.07 -2.09 11.56
N ALA A 88 0.81 -2.13 11.09
CA ALA A 88 0.48 -2.37 9.69
C ALA A 88 1.01 -1.23 8.80
N ALA A 89 0.80 0.03 9.20
CA ALA A 89 1.29 1.18 8.45
C ALA A 89 2.82 1.17 8.29
N ARG A 90 3.55 0.87 9.38
CA ARG A 90 5.01 0.76 9.38
C ARG A 90 5.49 -0.36 8.47
N ALA A 91 4.89 -1.55 8.58
CA ALA A 91 5.24 -2.67 7.72
C ALA A 91 4.98 -2.40 6.22
N ILE A 92 3.90 -1.70 5.89
CA ILE A 92 3.60 -1.28 4.51
C ILE A 92 4.65 -0.30 3.99
N LEU A 93 5.01 0.72 4.79
CA LEU A 93 5.99 1.73 4.40
C LEU A 93 7.41 1.16 4.31
N ASP A 94 7.81 0.29 5.23
CA ASP A 94 9.10 -0.41 5.18
C ASP A 94 9.22 -1.23 3.88
N TYR A 95 8.17 -1.99 3.53
CA TYR A 95 8.17 -2.74 2.28
C TYR A 95 8.16 -1.81 1.06
N ALA A 96 7.48 -0.65 1.13
CA ALA A 96 7.51 0.35 0.06
C ALA A 96 8.91 0.96 -0.15
N VAL A 97 9.68 1.17 0.91
CA VAL A 97 11.08 1.60 0.84
C VAL A 97 11.94 0.55 0.14
N HIS A 98 11.85 -0.72 0.55
CA HIS A 98 12.57 -1.80 -0.11
C HIS A 98 12.15 -1.98 -1.57
N HIS A 99 10.84 -1.84 -1.86
CA HIS A 99 10.30 -1.89 -3.21
C HIS A 99 10.89 -0.78 -4.09
N ALA A 100 10.91 0.46 -3.59
CA ALA A 100 11.47 1.60 -4.30
C ALA A 100 12.97 1.42 -4.61
N ALA A 101 13.72 0.86 -3.66
CA ALA A 101 15.16 0.60 -3.79
C ALA A 101 15.49 -0.57 -4.73
N SER A 102 14.61 -1.56 -4.87
CA SER A 102 14.83 -2.72 -5.75
C SER A 102 14.80 -2.30 -7.22
N ALA A 103 15.55 -2.97 -8.10
CA ALA A 103 15.61 -2.60 -9.52
C ALA A 103 14.22 -2.65 -10.21
N GLU A 104 13.52 -3.77 -10.05
CA GLU A 104 12.29 -4.11 -10.78
C GLU A 104 11.04 -4.12 -9.89
N GLY A 105 11.13 -3.69 -8.64
CA GLY A 105 10.05 -3.81 -7.65
C GLY A 105 10.05 -5.15 -6.89
N ARG A 106 10.91 -6.10 -7.26
CA ARG A 106 10.98 -7.41 -6.60
C ARG A 106 11.88 -7.36 -5.38
N VAL A 107 11.27 -7.30 -4.20
CA VAL A 107 11.98 -7.34 -2.91
C VAL A 107 12.34 -8.79 -2.55
N PRO A 108 13.60 -9.11 -2.20
CA PRO A 108 14.00 -10.42 -1.70
C PRO A 108 13.21 -10.80 -0.44
N PHE A 109 12.81 -12.07 -0.32
CA PHE A 109 11.97 -12.52 0.81
C PHE A 109 12.62 -12.30 2.19
N SER A 110 13.95 -12.31 2.26
CA SER A 110 14.71 -12.00 3.49
C SER A 110 14.43 -10.60 4.03
N ASP A 111 14.08 -9.68 3.14
CA ASP A 111 13.93 -8.25 3.44
C ASP A 111 12.45 -7.89 3.65
N TRP A 112 11.55 -8.88 3.69
CA TRP A 112 10.12 -8.63 3.88
C TRP A 112 9.84 -8.34 5.35
N PRO A 113 9.28 -7.16 5.67
CA PRO A 113 8.76 -6.88 7.01
C PRO A 113 7.76 -7.95 7.42
N GLN A 114 7.76 -8.32 8.70
CA GLN A 114 6.89 -9.39 9.17
C GLN A 114 5.41 -9.07 8.94
N GLY A 115 5.00 -7.80 9.11
CA GLY A 115 3.62 -7.34 8.97
C GLY A 115 3.07 -7.37 7.53
N VAL A 116 3.88 -7.58 6.48
CA VAL A 116 3.38 -7.76 5.11
C VAL A 116 3.31 -9.21 4.66
N LYS A 117 3.92 -10.14 5.40
CA LYS A 117 3.91 -11.57 5.04
C LYS A 117 2.48 -12.10 5.15
N GLY A 118 2.01 -12.73 4.08
CA GLY A 118 0.62 -13.23 4.00
C GLY A 118 -0.42 -12.18 3.59
N HIS A 119 -0.04 -10.93 3.31
CA HIS A 119 -0.97 -9.85 2.91
C HIS A 119 -1.04 -9.62 1.38
N PHE A 120 -0.17 -10.26 0.59
CA PHE A 120 -0.16 -10.12 -0.87
C PHE A 120 -1.39 -10.77 -1.53
N ILE A 121 -1.94 -10.09 -2.53
CA ILE A 121 -3.14 -10.51 -3.29
C ILE A 121 -2.82 -10.59 -4.79
N VAL A 122 -2.21 -9.54 -5.34
CA VAL A 122 -1.93 -9.42 -6.77
C VAL A 122 -0.51 -8.91 -7.00
N ARG A 123 0.16 -9.48 -8.01
CA ARG A 123 1.33 -8.86 -8.66
C ARG A 123 0.86 -8.13 -9.91
N VAL A 124 1.20 -6.86 -10.03
CA VAL A 124 0.78 -5.99 -11.13
C VAL A 124 1.99 -5.74 -12.03
N PRO A 125 2.04 -6.29 -13.25
CA PRO A 125 3.12 -5.99 -14.18
C PRO A 125 3.16 -4.48 -14.52
N PRO A 126 4.35 -3.89 -14.69
CA PRO A 126 4.45 -2.52 -15.16
C PRO A 126 3.96 -2.42 -16.61
N ALA A 127 3.49 -1.23 -17.00
CA ALA A 127 2.96 -1.01 -18.34
C ALA A 127 4.00 -1.37 -19.42
N GLY A 128 3.63 -2.25 -20.34
CA GLY A 128 4.51 -2.71 -21.43
C GLY A 128 5.42 -3.90 -21.07
N TYR A 129 5.33 -4.45 -19.87
CA TYR A 129 6.18 -5.56 -19.41
C TYR A 129 5.36 -6.67 -18.77
N ILE A 130 5.93 -7.88 -18.74
CA ILE A 130 5.44 -9.03 -17.97
C ILE A 130 6.61 -9.54 -17.13
N ALA A 131 6.36 -9.80 -15.84
CA ALA A 131 7.35 -10.40 -14.95
C ALA A 131 7.43 -11.91 -15.21
N GLN A 132 8.66 -12.45 -15.29
CA GLN A 132 8.93 -13.89 -15.40
C GLN A 132 9.23 -14.50 -14.02
#